data_AF-A0A125G803-F1
#
_entry.id   AF-A0A125G803-F1
#
_cell.length_a   1.000
_cell.length_b   1.000
_cell.length_c   1.000
_cell.angle_alpha   90.00
_cell.angle_beta   90.00
_cell.angle_gamma   90.00
#
_symmetry.space_group_name_H-M   'P 1'
#
loop_
_entity.id
_entity.type
_entity.pdbx_description
1 polymer ?
#
loop_
_entity_poly.entity_id
_entity_poly.type
_entity_poly.pdbx_seq_one_letter_code
_entity_poly.pdbx_strand_id
1 'polypeptide(L)'
;MHCANCGFENLAGARFCEACGAGLSRACPRCGHDASPSARFCNACGASLNDAPDVRDAPSPRPGPEAAPSSAPVPPSPAPIHYTPHHLAERIRAEQAAMEARGETAGERKTITALFADMAGSTALIHDLDPEEAHRL
;
A
#
# COMPACT_ATOMS: atom_id res chain seq x y z
N MET A 1 -19.52 21.65 8.65
CA MET A 1 -18.59 20.56 9.03
C MET A 1 -18.60 20.41 10.55
N HIS A 2 -18.67 19.18 11.07
CA HIS A 2 -18.77 18.95 12.52
C HIS A 2 -17.39 18.85 13.16
N CYS A 3 -17.18 19.53 14.29
CA CYS A 3 -15.95 19.40 15.06
C CYS A 3 -15.88 18.03 15.73
N ALA A 4 -14.83 17.25 15.46
CA ALA A 4 -14.64 15.94 16.10
C ALA A 4 -14.36 16.02 17.61
N ASN A 5 -13.94 17.19 18.12
CA ASN A 5 -13.62 17.39 19.54
C ASN A 5 -14.86 17.76 20.39
N CYS A 6 -15.76 18.61 19.88
CA CYS A 6 -16.91 19.12 20.66
C CYS A 6 -18.28 18.96 19.97
N GLY A 7 -18.32 18.50 18.72
CA GLY A 7 -19.56 18.29 17.97
C GLY A 7 -20.17 19.54 17.31
N PHE A 8 -19.65 20.75 17.57
CA PHE A 8 -20.20 21.99 17.01
C PHE A 8 -20.16 21.98 15.46
N GLU A 9 -21.23 22.47 14.85
CA GLU A 9 -21.33 22.62 13.39
C GLU A 9 -20.71 23.94 12.94
N ASN A 10 -19.60 23.85 12.20
CA ASN A 10 -18.85 24.99 11.68
C ASN A 10 -19.11 25.19 10.17
N LEU A 11 -18.88 26.39 9.68
CA LEU A 11 -18.89 26.71 8.25
C LEU A 11 -17.90 25.83 7.45
N ALA A 12 -18.25 25.52 6.20
CA ALA A 12 -17.34 24.81 5.31
C ALA A 12 -16.10 25.67 5.03
N GLY A 13 -14.90 25.13 5.27
CA GLY A 13 -13.63 25.85 5.14
C GLY A 13 -13.12 26.53 6.41
N ALA A 14 -13.83 26.42 7.54
CA ALA A 14 -13.32 26.89 8.82
C ALA A 14 -12.03 26.15 9.22
N ARG A 15 -10.96 26.88 9.55
CA ARG A 15 -9.66 26.27 9.93
C ARG A 15 -9.62 25.85 11.41
N PHE A 16 -10.43 26.49 12.24
CA PHE A 16 -10.57 26.23 13.66
C PHE A 16 -12.05 26.20 14.04
N CYS A 17 -12.38 25.50 15.11
CA CYS A 17 -13.73 25.49 15.65
C CYS A 17 -14.04 26.78 16.40
N GLU A 18 -15.17 27.41 16.08
CA GLU A 18 -15.59 28.68 16.72
C GLU A 18 -15.98 28.51 18.20
N ALA A 19 -16.35 27.29 18.61
CA ALA A 19 -16.76 26.99 19.99
C ALA A 19 -15.60 26.55 20.89
N CYS A 20 -14.67 25.72 20.38
CA CYS A 20 -13.61 25.12 21.22
C CYS A 20 -12.17 25.37 20.74
N GLY A 21 -11.98 26.04 19.60
CA GLY A 21 -10.66 26.36 19.05
C GLY A 21 -9.89 25.20 18.41
N ALA A 22 -10.44 23.98 18.36
CA ALA A 22 -9.76 22.83 17.75
C ALA A 22 -9.52 23.03 16.24
N GLY A 23 -8.35 22.59 15.74
CA GLY A 23 -8.01 22.64 14.31
C GLY A 23 -8.92 21.72 13.48
N LEU A 24 -9.60 22.30 12.50
CA LEU A 24 -10.55 21.62 11.62
C LEU A 24 -10.00 21.37 10.21
N SER A 25 -8.84 21.94 9.88
CA SER A 25 -8.11 21.75 8.62
C SER A 25 -6.62 21.95 8.84
N ARG A 26 -5.77 21.34 8.01
CA ARG A 26 -4.32 21.56 7.97
C ARG A 26 -3.88 21.87 6.55
N ALA A 27 -2.91 22.76 6.36
CA ALA A 27 -2.34 22.99 5.04
C ALA A 27 -1.39 21.86 4.67
N CYS A 28 -1.44 21.41 3.42
CA CYS A 28 -0.44 20.50 2.88
C CYS A 28 0.94 21.19 2.87
N PRO A 29 2.00 20.59 3.45
CA PRO A 29 3.33 21.20 3.47
C PRO A 29 3.97 21.30 2.08
N ARG A 30 3.49 20.51 1.10
CA ARG A 30 4.04 20.50 -0.26
C ARG A 30 3.39 21.53 -1.18
N CYS A 31 2.08 21.71 -1.12
CA CYS A 31 1.33 22.56 -2.07
C CYS A 31 0.46 23.63 -1.42
N GLY A 32 0.36 23.67 -0.09
CA GLY A 32 -0.44 24.65 0.65
C GLY A 32 -1.96 24.43 0.64
N HIS A 33 -2.47 23.45 -0.11
CA HIS A 33 -3.91 23.14 -0.14
C HIS A 33 -4.43 22.71 1.23
N ASP A 34 -5.62 23.17 1.61
CA ASP A 34 -6.26 22.76 2.85
C ASP A 34 -6.70 21.30 2.77
N ALA A 35 -6.25 20.50 3.73
CA ALA A 35 -6.58 19.10 3.88
C ALA A 35 -7.37 18.88 5.17
N SER A 36 -8.25 17.87 5.13
CA SER A 36 -8.92 17.39 6.34
C SER A 36 -7.89 16.96 7.40
N PRO A 37 -8.16 17.19 8.69
CA PRO A 37 -7.29 16.77 9.78
C PRO A 37 -7.10 15.24 9.82
N SER A 38 -8.05 14.47 9.29
CA SER A 38 -7.96 13.00 9.18
C SER A 38 -7.36 12.50 7.85
N ALA A 39 -7.08 13.38 6.88
CA ALA A 39 -6.59 12.96 5.57
C ALA A 39 -5.12 12.50 5.65
N ARG A 40 -4.81 11.26 5.26
CA ARG A 40 -3.43 10.75 5.21
C ARG A 40 -2.63 11.27 4.01
N PHE A 41 -3.32 11.65 2.93
CA PHE A 41 -2.74 12.19 1.70
C PHE A 41 -3.47 13.46 1.27
N CYS A 42 -2.77 14.36 0.58
CA CYS A 42 -3.37 15.55 -0.03
C CYS A 42 -4.20 15.15 -1.26
N ASN A 43 -5.47 15.55 -1.27
CA ASN A 43 -6.41 15.35 -2.38
C ASN A 43 -6.10 16.22 -3.61
N ALA A 44 -5.23 17.22 -3.50
CA ALA A 44 -4.82 18.06 -4.63
C ALA A 44 -3.49 17.62 -5.26
N CYS A 45 -2.48 17.24 -4.47
CA CYS A 45 -1.14 16.93 -4.97
C CYS A 45 -0.61 15.52 -4.66
N GLY A 46 -1.37 14.71 -3.91
CA GLY A 46 -1.02 13.34 -3.54
C GLY A 46 0.05 13.20 -2.45
N ALA A 47 0.60 14.29 -1.91
CA ALA A 47 1.64 14.21 -0.87
C ALA A 47 1.10 13.58 0.43
N SER A 48 1.93 12.78 1.11
CA SER A 48 1.64 12.31 2.46
C SER A 48 1.54 13.47 3.43
N LEU A 49 0.56 13.43 4.34
CA LEU A 49 0.31 14.45 5.37
C LEU A 49 0.58 13.92 6.78
N ASN A 50 1.08 12.69 6.91
CA ASN A 50 1.56 12.17 8.18
C ASN A 50 3.02 12.62 8.34
N ASP A 51 3.29 13.55 9.25
CA ASP A 51 4.60 14.17 9.43
C ASP A 51 5.74 13.17 9.67
N ALA A 52 6.73 13.21 8.76
CA ALA A 52 8.12 13.48 9.09
C ALA A 52 8.72 14.27 7.90
N PRO A 53 9.69 15.17 8.14
CA PRO A 53 10.35 15.92 7.07
C PRO A 53 11.03 14.93 6.13
N ASP A 54 10.78 15.11 4.84
CA ASP A 54 11.35 14.31 3.78
C ASP A 54 12.88 14.55 3.75
N VAL A 55 13.67 13.64 4.33
CA VAL A 55 15.14 13.62 4.22
C VAL A 55 15.58 13.14 2.82
N ARG A 56 14.70 13.24 1.81
CA ARG A 56 15.00 12.86 0.42
C ARG A 56 15.77 13.91 -0.37
N ASP A 57 16.25 14.96 0.29
CA ASP A 57 17.16 15.98 -0.27
C ASP A 57 18.56 15.98 0.38
N ALA A 58 18.96 14.88 1.02
CA ALA A 58 20.35 14.64 1.36
C ALA A 58 21.02 13.87 0.20
N PRO A 59 22.14 14.34 -0.37
CA PRO A 59 22.87 13.56 -1.37
C PRO A 59 23.30 12.23 -0.76
N SER A 60 22.93 11.13 -1.42
CA SER A 60 23.26 9.77 -0.99
C SER A 60 24.74 9.65 -0.59
N PRO A 61 25.07 9.13 0.61
CA PRO A 61 26.43 8.74 0.90
C PRO A 61 26.80 7.61 -0.07
N ARG A 62 27.95 7.77 -0.74
CA ARG A 62 28.50 6.74 -1.62
C ARG A 62 28.68 5.45 -0.81
N PRO A 63 28.23 4.28 -1.28
CA PRO A 63 28.54 3.03 -0.61
C PRO A 63 30.05 2.79 -0.71
N GLY A 64 30.71 2.77 0.45
CA GLY A 64 32.04 2.19 0.59
C GLY A 64 31.99 0.67 0.34
N PRO A 65 33.13 0.02 0.08
CA PRO A 65 33.15 -1.38 -0.28
C PRO A 65 32.77 -2.26 0.91
N GLU A 66 31.86 -3.20 0.63
CA GLU A 66 31.69 -4.51 1.26
C GLU A 66 31.42 -4.55 2.78
N ALA A 67 30.13 -4.48 3.11
CA ALA A 67 29.59 -5.28 4.22
C ALA A 67 28.69 -6.35 3.62
N ALA A 68 29.06 -7.61 3.85
CA ALA A 68 28.36 -8.81 3.38
C ALA A 68 26.84 -8.75 3.65
N PRO A 69 26.00 -9.24 2.72
CA PRO A 69 24.55 -9.21 2.91
C PRO A 69 24.17 -10.10 4.11
N SER A 70 23.62 -9.47 5.14
CA SER A 70 22.92 -10.15 6.21
C SER A 70 21.76 -10.93 5.60
N SER A 71 21.77 -12.24 5.83
CA SER A 71 20.69 -13.18 5.56
C SER A 71 19.48 -12.89 6.45
N ALA A 72 18.89 -11.70 6.30
CA ALA A 72 17.62 -11.38 6.92
C ALA A 72 16.52 -12.15 6.16
N PRO A 73 15.68 -12.92 6.86
CA PRO A 73 14.59 -13.65 6.22
C PRO A 73 13.61 -12.65 5.58
N VAL A 74 13.38 -12.80 4.28
CA VAL A 74 12.30 -12.12 3.56
C VAL A 74 10.99 -12.39 4.31
N PRO A 75 10.21 -11.36 4.66
CA PRO A 75 8.94 -11.59 5.35
C PRO A 75 8.03 -12.42 4.45
N PRO A 76 7.39 -13.48 4.97
CA PRO A 76 6.50 -14.31 4.16
C PRO A 76 5.40 -13.44 3.57
N SER A 77 5.07 -13.68 2.31
CA SER A 77 3.86 -13.11 1.70
C SER A 77 2.66 -13.38 2.61
N PRO A 78 1.75 -12.40 2.82
CA PRO A 78 0.64 -12.57 3.74
C PRO A 78 -0.20 -13.77 3.30
N ALA A 79 -0.39 -14.70 4.22
CA ALA A 79 -1.15 -15.91 3.97
C ALA A 79 -2.56 -15.56 3.43
N PRO A 80 -3.12 -16.35 2.49
CA PRO A 80 -4.43 -16.09 1.89
C PRO A 80 -5.57 -15.81 2.87
N ILE A 81 -5.47 -16.34 4.09
CA ILE A 81 -6.40 -16.08 5.20
C ILE A 81 -6.57 -14.58 5.53
N HIS A 82 -5.59 -13.73 5.18
CA HIS A 82 -5.61 -12.31 5.50
C HIS A 82 -6.40 -11.45 4.51
N TYR A 83 -6.56 -11.92 3.26
CA TYR A 83 -7.25 -11.18 2.20
C TYR A 83 -8.47 -11.90 1.64
N THR A 84 -8.76 -13.12 2.12
CA THR A 84 -9.93 -13.90 1.68
C THR A 84 -11.10 -13.66 2.64
N PRO A 85 -12.21 -13.01 2.22
CA PRO A 85 -13.42 -12.89 3.01
C PRO A 85 -13.95 -14.25 3.52
N HIS A 86 -14.49 -14.28 4.75
CA HIS A 86 -14.91 -15.52 5.43
C HIS A 86 -15.85 -16.39 4.58
N HIS A 87 -16.89 -15.79 4.00
CA HIS A 87 -17.87 -16.49 3.17
C HIS A 87 -17.27 -17.11 1.90
N LEU A 88 -16.18 -16.54 1.35
CA LEU A 88 -15.46 -17.12 0.22
C LEU A 88 -14.59 -18.29 0.67
N ALA A 89 -13.91 -18.15 1.81
CA ALA A 89 -13.10 -19.23 2.37
C ALA A 89 -13.96 -20.46 2.72
N GLU A 90 -15.17 -20.26 3.23
CA GLU A 90 -16.14 -21.33 3.48
C GLU A 90 -16.58 -22.02 2.18
N ARG A 91 -16.94 -21.24 1.16
CA ARG A 91 -17.33 -21.78 -0.15
C ARG A 91 -16.22 -22.58 -0.81
N ILE A 92 -14.98 -22.08 -0.82
CA ILE A 92 -13.83 -22.77 -1.43
C ILE A 92 -13.62 -24.14 -0.77
N ARG A 93 -13.69 -24.21 0.57
CA ARG A 93 -13.53 -25.47 1.30
C ARG A 93 -14.67 -26.46 1.01
N ALA A 94 -15.91 -25.97 0.96
CA ALA A 94 -17.08 -26.81 0.64
C ALA A 94 -16.98 -27.41 -0.78
N GLU A 95 -16.57 -26.60 -1.76
CA GLU A 95 -16.38 -27.05 -3.15
C GLU A 95 -15.23 -28.06 -3.26
N GLN A 96 -14.11 -27.84 -2.56
CA GLN A 96 -12.99 -28.79 -2.49
C GLN A 96 -13.44 -30.15 -1.93
N ALA A 97 -14.14 -30.15 -0.78
CA ALA A 97 -14.66 -31.38 -0.19
C ALA A 97 -15.65 -32.11 -1.12
N ALA A 98 -16.49 -31.37 -1.84
CA ALA A 98 -17.41 -31.94 -2.82
C ALA A 98 -16.68 -32.56 -4.02
N MET A 99 -15.58 -31.94 -4.48
CA MET A 99 -14.76 -32.44 -5.58
C MET A 99 -13.96 -33.70 -5.20
N GLU A 100 -13.39 -33.72 -3.99
CA GLU A 100 -12.72 -34.90 -3.42
C GLU A 100 -13.69 -36.09 -3.29
N ALA A 101 -14.92 -35.84 -2.82
CA ALA A 101 -15.95 -36.87 -2.70
C ALA A 101 -16.37 -37.48 -4.05
N ARG A 102 -16.22 -36.73 -5.16
CA ARG A 102 -16.48 -37.21 -6.53
C ARG A 102 -15.30 -37.99 -7.13
N GLY A 103 -14.15 -38.06 -6.45
CA GLY A 103 -12.94 -38.71 -6.95
C GLY A 103 -12.24 -37.93 -8.08
N GLU A 104 -12.63 -36.67 -8.30
CA GLU A 104 -12.08 -35.78 -9.33
C GLU A 104 -10.83 -35.06 -8.79
N THR A 105 -9.74 -35.80 -8.57
CA THR A 105 -8.47 -35.22 -8.07
C THR A 105 -7.56 -34.73 -9.18
N ALA A 106 -7.81 -35.14 -10.42
CA ALA A 106 -7.13 -34.62 -11.59
C ALA A 106 -7.72 -33.25 -11.95
N GLY A 107 -7.15 -32.18 -11.38
CA GLY A 107 -7.53 -30.81 -11.70
C GLY A 107 -7.59 -30.53 -13.21
N GLU A 108 -8.39 -29.55 -13.61
CA GLU A 108 -8.60 -29.22 -15.02
C GLU A 108 -7.42 -28.45 -15.64
N ARG A 109 -7.12 -28.72 -16.91
CA ARG A 109 -6.19 -27.90 -17.70
C ARG A 109 -6.97 -26.77 -18.37
N LYS A 110 -6.85 -25.55 -17.84
CA LYS A 110 -7.43 -24.34 -18.41
C LYS A 110 -6.41 -23.55 -19.22
N THR A 111 -6.74 -23.20 -20.46
CA THR A 111 -5.98 -22.23 -21.24
C THR A 111 -6.23 -20.83 -20.66
N ILE A 112 -5.20 -20.20 -20.10
CA ILE A 112 -5.26 -18.83 -19.59
C ILE A 112 -4.53 -17.89 -20.54
N THR A 113 -5.00 -16.63 -20.61
CA THR A 113 -4.26 -15.56 -21.28
C THR A 113 -3.56 -14.73 -20.20
N ALA A 114 -2.23 -14.74 -20.21
CA ALA A 114 -1.42 -13.87 -19.38
C ALA A 114 -0.95 -12.67 -20.21
N LEU A 115 -1.25 -11.45 -19.74
CA LEU A 115 -0.71 -10.23 -20.33
C LEU A 115 0.60 -9.88 -19.61
N PHE A 116 1.69 -9.83 -20.37
CA PHE A 116 2.97 -9.30 -19.89
C PHE A 116 3.08 -7.85 -20.34
N ALA A 117 3.26 -6.94 -19.39
CA ALA A 117 3.57 -5.54 -19.65
C ALA A 117 4.89 -5.22 -18.95
N ASP A 118 5.91 -4.92 -19.74
CA ASP A 118 7.21 -4.47 -19.24
C ASP A 118 7.15 -2.96 -19.00
N MET A 119 7.79 -2.48 -17.94
CA MET A 119 8.04 -1.04 -17.80
C MET A 119 9.15 -0.64 -18.75
N ALA A 120 9.13 0.60 -19.24
CA ALA A 120 10.21 1.08 -20.10
C ALA A 120 11.55 0.98 -19.37
N GLY A 121 12.45 0.13 -19.87
CA GLY A 121 13.80 -0.04 -19.33
C GLY A 121 13.97 -1.12 -18.26
N SER A 122 12.92 -1.80 -17.79
CA SER A 122 13.09 -2.84 -16.75
C SER A 122 13.85 -4.06 -17.25
N THR A 123 13.64 -4.51 -18.49
CA THR A 123 14.41 -5.63 -19.05
C THR A 123 15.92 -5.38 -19.01
N ALA A 124 16.38 -4.18 -19.37
CA ALA A 124 17.80 -3.82 -19.32
C ALA A 124 18.32 -3.69 -17.89
N LEU A 125 17.47 -3.25 -16.96
CA LEU A 125 17.81 -3.09 -15.55
C LEU A 125 18.02 -4.43 -14.84
N ILE A 126 17.29 -5.47 -15.23
CA ILE A 126 17.29 -6.79 -14.55
C ILE A 126 17.99 -7.91 -15.33
N HIS A 127 18.54 -7.63 -16.51
CA HIS A 127 19.11 -8.62 -17.43
C HIS A 127 20.18 -9.52 -16.78
N ASP A 128 21.03 -8.94 -15.95
CA ASP A 128 22.14 -9.64 -15.30
C ASP A 128 21.82 -10.03 -13.84
N LEU A 129 20.58 -9.84 -13.41
CA LEU A 129 20.13 -10.15 -12.05
C LEU A 129 19.40 -11.48 -12.03
N ASP A 130 19.67 -12.25 -10.98
CA ASP A 130 18.85 -13.40 -10.60
C ASP A 130 17.41 -12.95 -10.30
N PRO A 131 16.36 -13.74 -10.63
CA PRO A 131 14.96 -13.31 -10.47
C PRO A 131 14.60 -12.85 -9.06
N GLU A 132 15.17 -13.51 -8.05
CA GLU A 132 15.01 -13.19 -6.64
C GLU A 132 15.69 -11.88 -6.24
N GLU A 133 16.74 -11.48 -6.97
CA GLU A 133 17.41 -10.19 -6.82
C GLU A 133 16.71 -9.06 -7.57
N ALA A 134 16.19 -9.34 -8.77
CA ALA A 134 15.36 -8.42 -9.52
C ALA A 134 14.09 -8.00 -8.76
N HIS A 135 13.49 -8.90 -7.96
CA HIS A 135 12.31 -8.60 -7.14
C HIS A 135 12.57 -7.60 -5.99
N ARG A 136 13.84 -7.35 -5.65
CA ARG A 136 14.24 -6.48 -4.54
C ARG A 136 14.58 -5.05 -4.96
N LEU A 137 14.56 -4.74 -6.27
CA LEU A 137 14.71 -3.38 -6.81
C LEU A 137 13.44 -2.55 -6.61
#